data_AF-A0A8I0BXT5-F1
#
_entry.id   AF-A0A8I0BXT5-F1
#
_cell.length_a   1.000
_cell.length_b   1.000
_cell.length_c   1.000
_cell.angle_alpha   90.00
_cell.angle_beta   90.00
_cell.angle_gamma   90.00
#
_symmetry.space_group_name_H-M   'P 1'
#
loop_
_entity.id
_entity.type
_entity.pdbx_description
1 polymer ?
#
loop_
_entity_poly.entity_id
_entity_poly.type
_entity_poly.pdbx_seq_one_letter_code
_entity_poly.pdbx_strand_id
1 'polypeptide(L)'
;MGLSGVFALPDEVFVPDIGNGRINRCAHDGELLGSHLIDLTKGIPIRWDRIGDDVVAQLRSMVGDADAEPTGDVIVKMGGEEEARKTISHLPIGQSLQFVNGQPQIRFFEAEPMWDTSSDGRVIMAVNESIRIELLDSGRALVRIITRTHEVKQVTERDQRIFLAAMRDLFEQQGAPAAAIDAAMARFQFADTYPAFITLTHGPQGSVWVQRFAAATRSATRATSIRRTWAPTPGTSTTRKDGTWET
;
A
#
# COMPACT_ATOMS: atom_id res chain seq x y z
N MET A 1 2.34 -2.77 -2.01
CA MET A 1 1.41 -1.68 -2.35
C MET A 1 1.08 -1.78 -3.84
N GLY A 2 -0.18 -1.95 -4.19
CA GLY A 2 -0.63 -1.94 -5.59
C GLY A 2 -1.19 -0.57 -5.91
N LEU A 3 -0.46 0.24 -6.69
CA LEU A 3 -1.03 1.42 -7.36
C LEU A 3 -2.14 0.98 -8.34
N SER A 4 -2.06 -0.25 -8.82
CA SER A 4 -3.00 -0.94 -9.71
C SER A 4 -3.35 -2.32 -9.11
N GLY A 5 -4.45 -2.91 -9.55
CA GLY A 5 -4.91 -4.23 -9.11
C GLY A 5 -6.08 -4.75 -9.94
N VAL A 6 -6.44 -6.01 -9.71
CA VAL A 6 -7.69 -6.62 -10.20
C VAL A 6 -8.36 -7.23 -8.98
N PHE A 7 -9.59 -6.81 -8.68
CA PHE A 7 -10.33 -7.25 -7.51
C PHE A 7 -11.52 -8.08 -7.95
N ALA A 8 -11.38 -9.40 -7.88
CA ALA A 8 -12.45 -10.34 -8.17
C ALA A 8 -13.34 -10.53 -6.93
N LEU A 9 -14.60 -10.16 -7.05
CA LEU A 9 -15.69 -10.45 -6.12
C LEU A 9 -16.49 -11.65 -6.65
N PRO A 10 -17.45 -12.22 -5.88
CA PRO A 10 -18.24 -13.36 -6.34
C PRO A 10 -18.92 -13.12 -7.69
N ASP A 11 -19.48 -11.93 -7.91
CA ASP A 11 -20.32 -11.65 -9.08
C ASP A 11 -19.61 -10.82 -10.16
N GLU A 12 -18.57 -10.06 -9.82
CA GLU A 12 -17.93 -9.11 -10.71
C GLU A 12 -16.46 -8.88 -10.39
N VAL A 13 -15.75 -8.26 -11.33
CA VAL A 13 -14.34 -7.91 -11.26
C VAL A 13 -14.18 -6.41 -11.37
N PHE A 14 -13.47 -5.81 -10.43
CA PHE A 14 -13.13 -4.39 -10.48
C PHE A 14 -11.69 -4.19 -10.96
N VAL A 15 -11.53 -3.25 -11.90
CA VAL A 15 -10.23 -2.91 -12.50
C VAL A 15 -10.02 -1.40 -12.45
N PRO A 16 -9.10 -0.90 -11.60
CA PRO A 16 -8.69 0.49 -11.62
C PRO A 16 -8.00 0.84 -12.95
N ASP A 17 -8.53 1.83 -13.64
CA ASP A 17 -7.96 2.43 -14.84
C ASP A 17 -7.43 3.81 -14.46
N ILE A 18 -6.24 3.80 -13.87
CA ILE A 18 -5.58 4.97 -13.30
C ILE A 18 -5.36 6.05 -14.36
N GLY A 19 -4.98 5.64 -15.58
CA GLY A 19 -4.69 6.56 -16.68
C GLY A 19 -5.91 7.39 -17.09
N ASN A 20 -7.11 6.82 -16.96
CA ASN A 20 -8.37 7.51 -17.22
C ASN A 20 -9.10 7.96 -15.95
N GLY A 21 -8.44 7.87 -14.79
CA GLY A 21 -9.01 8.28 -13.50
C GLY A 21 -10.35 7.62 -13.19
N ARG A 22 -10.50 6.33 -13.46
CA ARG A 22 -11.76 5.60 -13.29
C ARG A 22 -11.58 4.21 -12.73
N ILE A 23 -12.68 3.59 -12.30
CA ILE A 23 -12.73 2.17 -11.95
C ILE A 23 -13.79 1.49 -12.80
N ASN A 24 -13.40 0.42 -13.48
CA ASN A 24 -14.28 -0.39 -14.32
C ASN A 24 -14.83 -1.57 -13.52
N ARG A 25 -16.09 -1.92 -13.79
CA ARG A 25 -16.76 -3.12 -13.31
C ARG A 25 -16.97 -4.04 -14.51
N CYS A 26 -16.47 -5.25 -14.42
CA CYS A 26 -16.57 -6.25 -15.47
C CYS A 26 -17.19 -7.53 -14.91
N ALA A 27 -17.92 -8.26 -15.73
CA ALA A 27 -18.25 -9.65 -15.43
C ALA A 27 -16.99 -10.53 -15.53
N HIS A 28 -17.05 -11.75 -15.01
CA HIS A 28 -15.92 -12.68 -15.01
C HIS A 28 -15.49 -13.14 -16.41
N ASP A 29 -16.37 -13.01 -17.40
CA ASP A 29 -16.06 -13.26 -18.81
C ASP A 29 -15.43 -12.05 -19.52
N GLY A 30 -15.27 -10.93 -18.82
CA GLY A 30 -14.69 -9.70 -19.32
C GLY A 30 -15.70 -8.70 -19.89
N GLU A 31 -17.00 -8.99 -19.90
CA GLU A 31 -18.02 -8.02 -20.29
C GLU A 31 -17.99 -6.79 -19.38
N LEU A 32 -17.99 -5.59 -19.95
CA LEU A 32 -18.01 -4.35 -19.19
C LEU A 32 -19.43 -4.08 -18.65
N LEU A 33 -19.59 -4.16 -17.33
CA LEU A 33 -20.86 -3.89 -16.64
C LEU A 33 -21.05 -2.40 -16.34
N GLY A 34 -19.95 -1.64 -16.22
CA GLY A 34 -20.00 -0.20 -15.99
C GLY A 34 -18.64 0.40 -15.66
N SER A 35 -18.61 1.73 -15.52
CA SER A 35 -17.42 2.48 -15.14
C SER A 35 -17.79 3.68 -14.29
N HIS A 36 -16.97 3.97 -13.28
CA HIS A 36 -17.15 5.12 -12.40
C HIS A 36 -15.93 6.02 -12.44
N LEU A 37 -16.12 7.28 -12.81
CA LEU A 37 -15.07 8.30 -12.76
C LEU A 37 -14.68 8.58 -11.32
N ILE A 38 -13.39 8.75 -11.08
CA ILE A 38 -12.83 9.16 -9.80
C ILE A 38 -12.80 10.68 -9.79
N ASP A 39 -13.52 11.28 -8.84
CA ASP A 39 -13.38 12.70 -8.58
C ASP A 39 -11.98 12.99 -7.98
N LEU A 40 -11.05 13.39 -8.84
CA LEU A 40 -9.68 13.72 -8.45
C LEU A 40 -9.61 15.01 -7.62
N THR A 41 -10.66 15.82 -7.57
CA THR A 41 -10.73 16.99 -6.68
C THR A 41 -10.86 16.57 -5.21
N LYS A 42 -11.37 15.37 -4.95
CA LYS A 42 -11.46 14.76 -3.62
C LYS A 42 -10.19 13.99 -3.23
N GLY A 43 -9.18 13.97 -4.10
CA GLY A 43 -7.89 13.33 -3.86
C GLY A 43 -7.51 12.30 -4.93
N ILE A 44 -6.22 11.99 -4.98
CA ILE A 44 -5.65 11.03 -5.93
C ILE A 44 -5.55 9.65 -5.27
N PRO A 45 -6.05 8.58 -5.93
CA PRO A 45 -5.85 7.22 -5.45
C PRO A 45 -4.37 6.85 -5.46
N ILE A 46 -3.84 6.51 -4.29
CA ILE A 46 -2.45 6.08 -4.11
C ILE A 46 -2.33 4.60 -3.73
N ARG A 47 -3.45 3.98 -3.35
CA ARG A 47 -3.55 2.55 -3.11
C ARG A 47 -4.98 2.10 -3.33
N TRP A 48 -5.12 0.93 -3.94
CA TRP A 48 -6.38 0.20 -4.05
C TRP A 48 -6.32 -1.07 -3.22
N ASP A 49 -7.43 -1.43 -2.59
CA ASP A 49 -7.55 -2.66 -1.82
C ASP A 49 -9.01 -3.13 -1.70
N ARG A 50 -9.24 -4.15 -0.89
CA ARG A 50 -10.57 -4.68 -0.58
C ARG A 50 -10.80 -4.77 0.93
N ILE A 51 -12.00 -4.41 1.38
CA ILE A 51 -12.51 -4.62 2.74
C ILE A 51 -13.81 -5.41 2.66
N GLY A 52 -13.80 -6.69 3.04
CA GLY A 52 -14.97 -7.56 2.81
C GLY A 52 -15.28 -7.65 1.31
N ASP A 53 -16.51 -7.33 0.89
CA ASP A 53 -16.90 -7.27 -0.53
C ASP A 53 -16.79 -5.85 -1.12
N ASP A 54 -16.27 -4.88 -0.35
CA ASP A 54 -16.08 -3.52 -0.82
C ASP A 54 -14.69 -3.34 -1.42
N VAL A 55 -14.62 -2.90 -2.68
CA VAL A 55 -13.39 -2.35 -3.24
C VAL A 55 -13.21 -0.94 -2.70
N VAL A 56 -12.00 -0.62 -2.27
CA VAL A 56 -11.69 0.65 -1.61
C VAL A 56 -10.45 1.28 -2.19
N ALA A 57 -10.36 2.60 -2.06
CA ALA A 57 -9.17 3.36 -2.41
C ALA A 57 -8.72 4.21 -1.22
N GLN A 58 -7.42 4.26 -0.99
CA GLN A 58 -6.79 5.31 -0.19
C GLN A 58 -6.58 6.51 -1.11
N LEU A 59 -7.26 7.61 -0.81
CA LEU A 59 -7.11 8.87 -1.51
C LEU A 59 -6.17 9.77 -0.71
N ARG A 60 -5.17 10.30 -1.43
CA ARG A 60 -4.33 11.37 -0.93
C ARG A 60 -4.92 12.70 -1.33
N SER A 61 -5.12 13.57 -0.36
CA SER A 61 -5.58 14.93 -0.63
C SER A 61 -4.55 15.67 -1.49
N MET A 62 -5.06 16.36 -2.50
CA MET A 62 -4.29 17.32 -3.27
C MET A 62 -4.33 18.62 -2.49
N VAL A 63 -3.25 18.95 -1.78
CA VAL A 63 -3.15 20.26 -1.12
C VAL A 63 -3.11 21.32 -2.23
N GLY A 64 -4.29 21.85 -2.57
CA GLY A 64 -4.48 22.82 -3.64
C GLY A 64 -4.09 24.24 -3.24
N ASP A 65 -3.92 24.48 -1.93
CA ASP A 65 -3.54 25.77 -1.36
C ASP A 65 -2.38 25.56 -0.41
N ALA A 66 -1.28 26.30 -0.59
CA ALA A 66 -0.03 26.12 0.17
C ALA A 66 -0.21 26.30 1.68
N ASP A 67 -1.31 26.96 2.08
CA ASP A 67 -1.65 27.29 3.47
C ASP A 67 -2.73 26.37 4.08
N ALA A 68 -3.28 25.42 3.32
CA ALA A 68 -4.27 24.48 3.85
C ALA A 68 -3.58 23.36 4.65
N GLU A 69 -4.01 23.17 5.91
CA GLU A 69 -3.51 22.06 6.72
C GLU A 69 -3.89 20.71 6.09
N PRO A 70 -2.93 19.81 5.87
CA PRO A 70 -3.23 18.51 5.31
C PRO A 70 -4.10 17.69 6.29
N THR A 71 -5.29 17.29 5.85
CA THR A 71 -6.26 16.52 6.65
C THR A 71 -5.95 15.01 6.74
N GLY A 72 -4.80 14.58 6.21
CA GLY A 72 -4.44 13.16 6.06
C GLY A 72 -5.08 12.48 4.85
N ASP A 73 -4.77 11.20 4.68
CA ASP A 73 -5.38 10.37 3.63
C ASP A 73 -6.74 9.82 4.09
N VAL A 74 -7.62 9.49 3.15
CA VAL A 74 -8.92 8.86 3.45
C VAL A 74 -9.06 7.53 2.73
N ILE A 75 -9.64 6.53 3.40
CA ILE A 75 -10.06 5.30 2.76
C ILE A 75 -11.53 5.45 2.39
N VAL A 76 -11.85 5.32 1.10
CA VAL A 76 -13.21 5.44 0.57
C VAL A 76 -13.64 4.15 -0.09
N LYS A 77 -14.94 3.83 0.01
CA LYS A 77 -15.56 2.79 -0.80
C LYS A 77 -15.65 3.23 -2.26
N MET A 78 -15.35 2.32 -3.17
CA MET A 78 -15.33 2.51 -4.62
C MET A 78 -16.43 1.67 -5.27
N GLY A 79 -17.13 2.24 -6.25
CA GLY A 79 -18.34 1.66 -6.84
C GLY A 79 -19.63 2.08 -6.10
N GLY A 80 -20.66 2.43 -6.86
CA GLY A 80 -21.94 2.99 -6.35
C GLY A 80 -22.29 4.34 -7.01
N GLU A 81 -23.56 4.76 -6.91
CA GLU A 81 -24.00 6.08 -7.41
C GLU A 81 -23.27 7.23 -6.68
N GLU A 82 -23.09 8.32 -7.43
CA GLU A 82 -22.08 9.39 -7.30
C GLU A 82 -22.05 10.16 -5.96
N GLU A 83 -23.07 10.00 -5.11
CA GLU A 83 -23.28 10.82 -3.90
C GLU A 83 -22.69 10.27 -2.60
N ALA A 84 -22.26 9.01 -2.52
CA ALA A 84 -21.75 8.47 -1.25
C ALA A 84 -20.54 7.56 -1.42
N ARG A 85 -19.40 8.13 -1.81
CA ARG A 85 -18.10 7.57 -1.39
C ARG A 85 -17.99 7.72 0.12
N LYS A 86 -18.59 6.77 0.84
CA LYS A 86 -18.54 6.72 2.29
C LYS A 86 -17.08 6.61 2.71
N THR A 87 -16.59 7.63 3.42
CA THR A 87 -15.30 7.54 4.11
C THR A 87 -15.39 6.42 5.14
N ILE A 88 -14.52 5.43 4.98
CA ILE A 88 -14.42 4.27 5.85
C ILE A 88 -13.50 4.60 7.03
N SER A 89 -12.41 5.33 6.78
CA SER A 89 -11.44 5.71 7.79
C SER A 89 -10.63 6.92 7.34
N HIS A 90 -10.15 7.68 8.32
CA HIS A 90 -9.07 8.64 8.12
C HIS A 90 -7.75 7.97 8.47
N LEU A 91 -6.70 8.34 7.75
CA LEU A 91 -5.33 7.93 7.98
C LEU A 91 -4.49 9.19 8.27
N PRO A 92 -3.40 9.06 9.04
CA PRO A 92 -2.40 10.11 9.13
C PRO A 92 -1.90 10.52 7.73
N ILE A 93 -1.33 11.73 7.64
CA ILE A 93 -0.72 12.20 6.38
C ILE A 93 0.43 11.27 5.96
N GLY A 94 0.44 10.85 4.70
CA GLY A 94 1.62 10.27 4.07
C GLY A 94 2.35 11.31 3.22
N GLN A 95 3.68 11.23 3.17
CA GLN A 95 4.52 12.27 2.56
C GLN A 95 5.38 11.80 1.39
N SER A 96 5.34 10.51 1.03
CA SER A 96 6.15 9.96 -0.07
C SER A 96 5.74 10.44 -1.46
N LEU A 97 4.49 10.87 -1.61
CA LEU A 97 3.97 11.50 -2.82
C LEU A 97 3.25 12.78 -2.41
N GLN A 98 3.76 13.91 -2.89
CA GLN A 98 3.14 15.22 -2.75
C GLN A 98 2.96 15.85 -4.14
N PHE A 99 2.09 16.84 -4.23
CA PHE A 99 1.90 17.61 -5.46
C PHE A 99 2.19 19.07 -5.18
N VAL A 100 3.20 19.62 -5.87
CA VAL A 100 3.62 21.01 -5.75
C VAL A 100 3.45 21.67 -7.11
N ASN A 101 2.64 22.72 -7.18
CA ASN A 101 2.31 23.41 -8.44
C ASN A 101 1.80 22.45 -9.54
N GLY A 102 0.98 21.46 -9.14
CA GLY A 102 0.43 20.44 -10.05
C GLY A 102 1.44 19.39 -10.52
N GLN A 103 2.68 19.40 -10.02
CA GLN A 103 3.71 18.43 -10.37
C GLN A 103 3.93 17.44 -9.22
N PRO A 104 3.99 16.13 -9.49
CA PRO A 104 4.28 15.14 -8.47
C PRO A 104 5.72 15.29 -7.99
N GLN A 105 5.89 15.31 -6.68
CA GLN A 105 7.17 15.16 -5.98
C GLN A 105 7.16 13.83 -5.24
N ILE A 106 8.14 12.98 -5.54
CA ILE A 106 8.27 11.66 -4.94
C ILE A 106 9.46 11.68 -3.99
N ARG A 107 9.21 11.36 -2.73
CA ARG A 107 10.21 11.20 -1.68
C ARG A 107 10.26 9.74 -1.25
N PHE A 108 11.27 9.02 -1.71
CA PHE A 108 11.45 7.61 -1.41
C PHE A 108 11.82 7.38 0.05
N PHE A 109 11.37 6.25 0.58
CA PHE A 109 11.58 5.83 1.98
C PHE A 109 10.92 6.75 3.01
N GLU A 110 10.14 7.72 2.57
CA GLU A 110 9.32 8.53 3.48
C GLU A 110 8.27 7.67 4.17
N ALA A 111 7.96 8.02 5.42
CA ALA A 111 6.98 7.29 6.20
C ALA A 111 5.58 7.46 5.60
N GLU A 112 4.81 6.38 5.65
CA GLU A 112 3.51 6.25 5.03
C GLU A 112 2.53 5.55 5.98
N PRO A 113 1.25 5.96 6.01
CA PRO A 113 0.20 5.21 6.67
C PRO A 113 0.02 3.85 5.98
N MET A 114 0.09 2.81 6.80
CA MET A 114 -0.07 1.42 6.42
C MET A 114 -1.28 0.85 7.12
N TRP A 115 -2.11 0.16 6.35
CA TRP A 115 -3.30 -0.48 6.88
C TRP A 115 -3.61 -1.78 6.16
N ASP A 116 -4.38 -2.62 6.83
CA ASP A 116 -4.98 -3.84 6.28
C ASP A 116 -6.28 -4.17 7.02
N THR A 117 -7.15 -4.94 6.40
CA THR A 117 -8.43 -5.37 6.98
C THR A 117 -8.61 -6.86 6.93
N SER A 118 -9.19 -7.42 7.99
CA SER A 118 -9.55 -8.83 8.05
C SER A 118 -10.97 -9.05 7.50
N SER A 119 -11.29 -10.30 7.20
CA SER A 119 -12.63 -10.68 6.71
C SER A 119 -13.75 -10.44 7.72
N ASP A 120 -13.45 -10.38 9.02
CA ASP A 120 -14.42 -10.04 10.09
C ASP A 120 -14.53 -8.52 10.32
N GLY A 121 -13.91 -7.69 9.47
CA GLY A 121 -14.03 -6.24 9.48
C GLY A 121 -13.10 -5.51 10.44
N ARG A 122 -12.18 -6.21 11.12
CA ARG A 122 -11.15 -5.56 11.95
C ARG A 122 -10.13 -4.86 11.05
N VAL A 123 -9.56 -3.79 11.57
CA VAL A 123 -8.57 -3.00 10.86
C VAL A 123 -7.30 -2.93 11.67
N ILE A 124 -6.17 -3.10 10.99
CA ILE A 124 -4.87 -2.74 11.55
C ILE A 124 -4.34 -1.53 10.82
N MET A 125 -3.77 -0.59 11.57
CA MET A 125 -3.25 0.67 11.05
C MET A 125 -1.95 1.04 11.78
N ALA A 126 -1.02 1.66 11.07
CA ALA A 126 0.23 2.19 11.61
C ALA A 126 0.81 3.23 10.65
N VAL A 127 1.63 4.16 11.15
CA VAL A 127 2.60 4.88 10.30
C VAL A 127 3.90 4.09 10.33
N ASN A 128 4.45 3.75 9.17
CA ASN A 128 5.58 2.81 9.11
C ASN A 128 6.94 3.37 9.56
N GLU A 129 6.98 4.58 10.13
CA GLU A 129 8.15 5.13 10.82
C GLU A 129 8.55 4.27 12.04
N SER A 130 7.58 3.71 12.76
CA SER A 130 7.81 2.90 13.95
C SER A 130 6.88 1.68 13.99
N ILE A 131 7.27 0.65 14.73
CA ILE A 131 6.38 -0.51 14.94
C ILE A 131 5.44 -0.18 16.11
N ARG A 132 4.45 0.66 15.83
CA ARG A 132 3.28 0.95 16.67
C ARG A 132 2.04 0.72 15.82
N ILE A 133 1.41 -0.44 16.02
CA ILE A 133 0.27 -0.88 15.21
C ILE A 133 -0.99 -0.84 16.07
N GLU A 134 -1.99 -0.12 15.60
CA GLU A 134 -3.31 -0.01 16.19
C GLU A 134 -4.21 -1.08 15.57
N LEU A 135 -4.89 -1.85 16.41
CA LEU A 135 -5.91 -2.82 16.02
C LEU A 135 -7.27 -2.29 16.44
N LEU A 136 -8.12 -2.04 15.46
CA LEU A 136 -9.50 -1.60 15.64
C LEU A 136 -10.45 -2.77 15.34
N ASP A 137 -11.55 -2.86 16.08
CA ASP A 137 -12.62 -3.81 15.77
C ASP A 137 -13.46 -3.36 14.56
N SER A 138 -14.48 -4.16 14.22
CA SER A 138 -15.42 -3.85 13.14
C SER A 138 -16.25 -2.58 13.38
N GLY A 139 -16.40 -2.16 14.64
CA GLY A 139 -17.02 -0.90 15.04
C GLY A 139 -16.05 0.29 15.05
N ARG A 140 -14.79 0.09 14.66
CA ARG A 140 -13.70 1.08 14.69
C ARG A 140 -13.30 1.52 16.09
N ALA A 141 -13.65 0.76 17.11
CA ALA A 141 -13.11 0.97 18.45
C ALA A 141 -11.70 0.38 18.55
N LEU A 142 -10.77 1.13 19.15
CA LEU A 142 -9.41 0.67 19.40
C LEU A 142 -9.43 -0.47 20.44
N VAL A 143 -8.98 -1.65 20.03
CA VAL A 143 -8.96 -2.86 20.88
C VAL A 143 -7.57 -3.11 21.45
N ARG A 144 -6.52 -2.85 20.66
CA ARG A 144 -5.14 -3.17 21.04
C ARG A 144 -4.15 -2.27 20.32
N ILE A 145 -3.02 -2.02 20.98
CA ILE A 145 -1.82 -1.44 20.39
C ILE A 145 -0.70 -2.49 20.49
N ILE A 146 -0.04 -2.77 19.37
CA ILE A 146 1.13 -3.66 19.29
C ILE A 146 2.37 -2.79 19.08
N THR A 147 3.32 -2.86 20.01
CA THR A 147 4.60 -2.13 19.90
C THR A 147 5.79 -3.07 19.82
N ARG A 148 6.82 -2.66 19.06
CA ARG A 148 8.15 -3.27 19.06
C ARG A 148 9.22 -2.19 18.90
N THR A 149 10.37 -2.41 19.50
CA THR A 149 11.54 -1.58 19.25
C THR A 149 12.01 -1.76 17.81
N HIS A 150 12.50 -0.67 17.23
CA HIS A 150 13.09 -0.63 15.91
C HIS A 150 14.37 0.19 15.98
N GLU A 151 15.44 -0.31 15.39
CA GLU A 151 16.67 0.43 15.21
C GLU A 151 16.56 1.29 13.96
N VAL A 152 16.52 2.60 14.14
CA VAL A 152 16.43 3.58 13.05
C VAL A 152 17.69 3.49 12.20
N LYS A 153 17.52 3.28 10.90
CA LYS A 153 18.61 3.21 9.93
C LYS A 153 18.58 4.41 8.99
N GLN A 154 19.71 5.08 8.83
CA GLN A 154 19.88 6.17 7.88
C GLN A 154 19.89 5.66 6.43
N VAL A 155 19.28 6.43 5.53
CA VAL A 155 19.39 6.25 4.07
C VAL A 155 20.72 6.87 3.65
N THR A 156 21.67 6.03 3.24
CA THR A 156 23.00 6.52 2.83
C THR A 156 22.99 6.98 1.38
N GLU A 157 23.91 7.87 0.98
CA GLU A 157 24.09 8.22 -0.43
C GLU A 157 24.34 7.00 -1.32
N ARG A 158 25.01 5.97 -0.77
CA ARG A 158 25.23 4.70 -1.47
C ARG A 158 23.90 4.03 -1.81
N ASP A 159 22.96 4.01 -0.86
CA ASP A 159 21.64 3.42 -1.07
C ASP A 159 20.85 4.21 -2.12
N GLN A 160 20.91 5.55 -2.06
CA GLN A 160 20.27 6.43 -3.05
C GLN A 160 20.78 6.14 -4.47
N ARG A 161 22.11 6.04 -4.66
CA ARG A 161 22.71 5.70 -5.96
C ARG A 161 22.26 4.34 -6.48
N ILE A 162 22.21 3.32 -5.62
CA ILE A 162 21.74 1.97 -6.01
C ILE A 162 20.28 2.03 -6.45
N PHE A 163 19.44 2.75 -5.70
CA PHE A 163 18.02 2.88 -6.00
C PHE A 163 17.78 3.65 -7.31
N LEU A 164 18.46 4.78 -7.50
CA LEU A 164 18.36 5.58 -8.73
C LEU A 164 18.81 4.79 -9.96
N ALA A 165 19.88 3.98 -9.85
CA ALA A 165 20.30 3.09 -10.94
C ALA A 165 19.20 2.08 -11.30
N ALA A 166 18.60 1.41 -10.30
CA ALA A 166 17.51 0.47 -10.53
C ALA A 166 16.26 1.12 -11.16
N MET A 167 15.95 2.36 -10.77
CA MET A 167 14.83 3.11 -11.36
C MET A 167 15.10 3.54 -12.80
N ARG A 168 16.34 3.95 -13.12
CA ARG A 168 16.76 4.23 -14.49
C ARG A 168 16.62 2.98 -15.36
N ASP A 169 17.18 1.86 -14.91
CA ASP A 169 17.09 0.58 -15.62
C ASP A 169 15.62 0.18 -15.88
N LEU A 170 14.74 0.40 -14.90
CA LEU A 170 13.30 0.15 -15.05
C LEU A 170 12.66 1.01 -16.14
N PHE A 171 12.95 2.32 -16.18
CA PHE A 171 12.39 3.21 -17.20
C PHE A 171 12.94 2.93 -18.60
N GLU A 172 14.22 2.58 -18.71
CA GLU A 172 14.82 2.16 -19.98
C GLU A 172 14.15 0.89 -20.51
N GLN A 173 13.90 -0.09 -19.64
CA GLN A 173 13.17 -1.32 -20.00
C GLN A 173 11.71 -1.04 -20.43
N GLN A 174 11.10 0.02 -19.92
CA GLN A 174 9.77 0.48 -20.32
C GLN A 174 9.78 1.31 -21.62
N GLY A 175 10.95 1.54 -22.22
CA GLY A 175 11.09 2.30 -23.46
C GLY A 175 10.93 3.81 -23.31
N ALA A 176 11.09 4.34 -22.10
CA ALA A 176 11.00 5.78 -21.87
C ALA A 176 12.15 6.53 -22.59
N PRO A 177 11.89 7.69 -23.22
CA PRO A 177 12.95 8.50 -23.83
C PRO A 177 13.99 8.99 -22.80
N ALA A 178 15.27 9.00 -23.15
CA ALA A 178 16.35 9.37 -22.22
C ALA A 178 16.14 10.72 -21.50
N ALA A 179 15.70 11.75 -22.23
CA ALA A 179 15.41 13.06 -21.65
C ALA A 179 14.26 13.02 -20.61
N ALA A 180 13.27 12.14 -20.80
CA ALA A 180 12.19 11.95 -19.83
C ALA A 180 12.69 11.22 -18.58
N ILE A 181 13.59 10.24 -18.74
CA ILE A 181 14.23 9.54 -17.62
C ILE A 181 15.03 10.53 -16.77
N ASP A 182 15.87 11.35 -17.39
CA ASP A 182 16.70 12.33 -16.68
C ASP A 182 15.83 13.35 -15.92
N ALA A 183 14.76 13.85 -16.56
CA ALA A 183 13.80 14.74 -15.92
C ALA A 183 13.04 14.10 -14.75
N ALA A 184 12.76 12.79 -14.83
CA ALA A 184 12.14 12.05 -13.73
C ALA A 184 13.13 11.83 -12.57
N MET A 185 14.36 11.39 -12.87
CA MET A 185 15.40 11.16 -11.85
C MET A 185 15.71 12.43 -11.06
N ALA A 186 15.75 13.60 -11.72
CA ALA A 186 16.04 14.88 -11.09
C ALA A 186 14.98 15.32 -10.05
N ARG A 187 13.77 14.77 -10.11
CA ARG A 187 12.67 15.08 -9.18
C ARG A 187 12.63 14.17 -7.96
N PHE A 188 13.41 13.09 -7.96
CA PHE A 188 13.39 12.11 -6.90
C PHE A 188 14.14 12.62 -5.66
N GLN A 189 13.45 12.54 -4.52
CA GLN A 189 14.01 12.85 -3.22
C GLN A 189 14.05 11.59 -2.37
N PHE A 190 14.83 11.62 -1.28
CA PHE A 190 14.94 10.54 -0.32
C PHE A 190 14.70 11.06 1.09
N ALA A 191 14.04 10.27 1.91
CA ALA A 191 13.99 10.50 3.35
C ALA A 191 15.37 10.26 3.99
N ASP A 192 15.56 10.81 5.19
CA ASP A 192 16.81 10.66 5.94
C ASP A 192 16.97 9.23 6.50
N THR A 193 15.86 8.56 6.79
CA THR A 193 15.82 7.24 7.41
C THR A 193 14.92 6.27 6.65
N TYR A 194 15.22 4.97 6.79
CA TYR A 194 14.33 3.93 6.31
C TYR A 194 13.12 3.81 7.23
N PRO A 195 11.93 3.49 6.69
CA PRO A 195 10.81 3.11 7.52
C PRO A 195 11.10 1.81 8.27
N ALA A 196 10.45 1.63 9.41
CA ALA A 196 10.52 0.41 10.19
C ALA A 196 10.01 -0.83 9.44
N PHE A 197 9.07 -0.65 8.49
CA PHE A 197 8.53 -1.74 7.67
C PHE A 197 7.94 -1.27 6.33
N ILE A 198 7.84 -2.21 5.39
CA ILE A 198 7.33 -2.01 4.01
C ILE A 198 5.82 -2.20 3.95
N THR A 199 5.30 -3.19 4.68
CA THR A 199 3.87 -3.52 4.73
C THR A 199 3.53 -4.28 5.99
N LEU A 200 2.25 -4.21 6.36
CA LEU A 200 1.63 -5.04 7.40
C LEU A 200 0.42 -5.77 6.82
N THR A 201 0.04 -6.89 7.41
CA THR A 201 -1.17 -7.63 7.05
C THR A 201 -1.70 -8.45 8.22
N HIS A 202 -3.00 -8.72 8.23
CA HIS A 202 -3.60 -9.69 9.12
C HIS A 202 -3.04 -11.09 8.81
N GLY A 203 -2.55 -11.74 9.84
CA GLY A 203 -2.09 -13.13 9.81
C GLY A 203 -3.14 -14.09 10.36
N PRO A 204 -2.89 -15.41 10.25
CA PRO A 204 -3.77 -16.42 10.82
C PRO A 204 -3.91 -16.25 12.33
N GLN A 205 -5.06 -16.68 12.88
CA GLN A 205 -5.32 -16.73 14.33
C GLN A 205 -5.18 -15.36 15.02
N GLY A 206 -5.47 -14.27 14.30
CA GLY A 206 -5.37 -12.91 14.84
C GLY A 206 -3.93 -12.40 15.02
N SER A 207 -2.95 -13.05 14.40
CA SER A 207 -1.59 -12.53 14.31
C SER A 207 -1.51 -11.33 13.37
N VAL A 208 -0.46 -10.53 13.50
CA VAL A 208 -0.14 -9.44 12.56
C VAL A 208 1.23 -9.73 11.96
N TRP A 209 1.29 -9.78 10.64
CA TRP A 209 2.55 -9.98 9.91
C TRP A 209 3.08 -8.65 9.43
N VAL A 210 4.38 -8.44 9.61
CA VAL A 210 5.08 -7.21 9.24
C VAL A 210 6.26 -7.57 8.35
N GLN A 211 6.29 -7.01 7.14
CA GLN A 211 7.43 -7.16 6.24
C GLN A 211 8.39 -5.99 6.46
N ARG A 212 9.59 -6.26 6.95
CA ARG A 212 10.62 -5.24 7.19
C ARG A 212 11.48 -4.98 5.95
N PHE A 213 12.10 -3.81 5.90
CA PHE A 213 13.19 -3.57 4.96
C PHE A 213 14.37 -4.47 5.29
N ALA A 214 14.81 -5.26 4.31
CA ALA A 214 16.20 -5.69 4.29
C ALA A 214 17.02 -4.51 3.77
N ALA A 215 18.09 -4.14 4.47
CA ALA A 215 19.05 -3.15 3.98
C ALA A 215 19.37 -3.38 2.48
N ALA A 216 19.48 -2.31 1.68
CA ALA A 216 19.69 -2.40 0.23
C ALA A 216 20.85 -3.34 -0.18
N THR A 217 21.87 -3.47 0.67
CA THR A 217 22.99 -4.41 0.53
C THR A 217 22.60 -5.90 0.51
N ARG A 218 21.41 -6.29 1.01
CA ARG A 218 20.81 -7.63 0.85
C ARG A 218 19.74 -7.70 -0.25
N SER A 219 19.16 -6.56 -0.65
CA SER A 219 17.98 -6.50 -1.53
C SER A 219 18.33 -6.49 -3.02
N ALA A 220 19.49 -5.92 -3.39
CA ALA A 220 19.97 -5.93 -4.79
C ALA A 220 20.22 -7.35 -5.35
N THR A 221 20.41 -8.35 -4.49
CA THR A 221 20.62 -9.75 -4.89
C THR A 221 19.31 -10.55 -5.02
N ARG A 222 18.16 -10.02 -4.55
CA ARG A 222 16.87 -10.75 -4.52
C ARG A 222 15.77 -10.15 -5.38
N ALA A 223 15.94 -8.94 -5.90
CA ALA A 223 14.93 -8.27 -6.70
C ALA A 223 14.66 -8.95 -8.07
N THR A 224 15.50 -9.90 -8.51
CA THR A 224 15.37 -10.60 -9.79
C THR A 224 14.44 -11.81 -9.80
N SER A 225 13.82 -12.22 -8.69
CA SER A 225 12.74 -13.23 -8.75
C SER A 225 11.81 -13.21 -7.54
N ILE A 226 10.71 -12.46 -7.65
CA ILE A 226 9.48 -12.82 -6.93
C ILE A 226 8.56 -13.46 -7.97
N ARG A 227 8.85 -14.72 -8.33
CA ARG A 227 7.81 -15.61 -8.84
C ARG A 227 6.95 -15.99 -7.64
N ARG A 228 5.69 -15.55 -7.62
CA ARG A 228 4.66 -16.15 -6.77
C ARG A 228 4.38 -17.56 -7.30
N THR A 229 5.17 -18.53 -6.88
CA THR A 229 4.76 -19.94 -6.97
C THR A 229 4.11 -20.31 -5.66
N TRP A 230 2.78 -20.27 -5.66
CA TRP A 230 1.98 -21.05 -4.72
C TRP A 230 2.14 -22.52 -5.11
N ALA A 231 2.84 -23.29 -4.30
CA ALA A 231 2.71 -24.73 -4.28
C ALA A 231 2.60 -25.15 -2.80
N PRO A 232 1.54 -25.84 -2.40
CA PRO A 232 1.49 -26.43 -1.07
C PRO A 232 2.47 -27.60 -1.04
N THR A 233 3.52 -27.51 -0.23
CA THR A 233 4.33 -28.69 0.08
C THR A 233 3.51 -29.57 1.04
N PRO A 234 3.11 -30.80 0.68
CA PRO A 234 2.44 -31.69 1.59
C PRO A 234 3.47 -32.30 2.54
N GLY A 235 3.15 -32.30 3.84
CA GLY A 235 3.77 -33.21 4.81
C GLY A 235 4.62 -32.52 5.87
N THR A 236 3.99 -32.20 7.00
CA THR A 236 4.35 -32.82 8.28
C THR A 236 3.21 -32.56 9.27
N SER A 237 2.41 -33.58 9.55
CA SER A 237 1.63 -33.65 10.80
C SER A 237 2.62 -33.72 11.97
N THR A 238 2.33 -33.20 13.15
CA THR A 238 1.55 -33.92 14.15
C THR A 238 1.09 -33.03 15.31
N THR A 239 -0.15 -33.26 15.77
CA THR A 239 -0.44 -33.33 17.21
C THR A 239 -1.61 -34.30 17.42
N ARG A 240 -1.46 -35.25 18.34
CA ARG A 240 -2.56 -36.11 18.84
C ARG A 240 -3.12 -35.54 20.16
N LYS A 241 -4.20 -36.13 20.62
CA LYS A 241 -5.35 -35.52 21.29
C LYS A 241 -5.39 -35.76 22.82
N ASP A 242 -4.24 -35.85 23.48
CA ASP A 242 -4.14 -36.26 24.89
C ASP A 242 -2.98 -35.61 25.66
N GLY A 243 -3.08 -34.29 25.87
CA GLY A 243 -3.10 -33.69 27.20
C GLY A 243 -2.03 -33.96 28.28
N THR A 244 -0.80 -34.43 28.01
CA THR A 244 0.27 -34.44 29.04
C THR A 244 1.64 -34.07 28.49
N TRP A 245 2.36 -33.24 29.24
CA TRP A 245 3.78 -32.88 29.04
C TRP A 245 4.61 -33.50 30.16
N GLU A 246 5.79 -34.05 29.83
CA GLU A 246 6.86 -34.27 30.80
C GLU A 246 8.04 -33.33 30.51
N THR A 247 8.74 -33.00 31.60
CA THR A 247 9.63 -31.87 31.91
C THR A 247 10.78 -31.59 30.96
#